data_AF-A0A0C1QWZ1-F1
#
_entry.id   AF-A0A0C1QWZ1-F1
#
_cell.length_a   1.000
_cell.length_b   1.000
_cell.length_c   1.000
_cell.angle_alpha   90.00
_cell.angle_beta   90.00
_cell.angle_gamma   90.00
#
_symmetry.space_group_name_H-M   'P 1'
#
loop_
_entity.id
_entity.type
_entity.pdbx_description
1 polymer ?
#
loop_
_entity_poly.entity_id
_entity_poly.type
_entity_poly.pdbx_seq_one_letter_code
_entity_poly.pdbx_strand_id
1 'polypeptide(L)' 'MRLSCKIFLERGKVGGKDAWCYIKVPKIKVPLYLNPRKGEKINPQNYGEVILSGWGKNPPLEIEELIKRKY' A
#
# COMPACT_ATOMS: atom_id res chain seq x y z
N MET A 1 -7.36 -17.94 13.94
CA MET A 1 -6.95 -17.81 12.52
C MET A 1 -5.90 -16.72 12.40
N ARG A 2 -4.67 -17.02 11.96
CA ARG A 2 -3.75 -15.94 11.53
C ARG A 2 -4.28 -15.42 10.19
N LEU A 3 -4.86 -14.23 10.18
CA LEU A 3 -5.27 -13.56 8.95
C LEU A 3 -4.00 -13.30 8.13
N SER A 4 -3.79 -14.05 7.05
CA SER A 4 -2.72 -13.77 6.11
C SER A 4 -2.99 -12.42 5.46
N CYS A 5 -2.01 -11.51 5.49
CA CYS A 5 -2.07 -10.23 4.81
C CYS A 5 -1.04 -10.19 3.68
N LYS A 6 -1.24 -9.31 2.70
CA LYS A 6 -0.23 -8.94 1.70
C LYS A 6 0.07 -7.45 1.84
N ILE A 7 1.34 -7.09 1.61
CA ILE A 7 1.76 -5.69 1.55
C ILE A 7 1.77 -5.24 0.09
N PHE A 8 1.21 -4.07 -0.18
CA PHE A 8 1.25 -3.39 -1.47
C PHE A 8 1.95 -2.05 -1.35
N LEU A 9 2.68 -1.66 -2.39
CA LEU A 9 3.30 -0.35 -2.51
C LEU A 9 2.50 0.49 -3.50
N GLU A 10 1.83 1.53 -2.99
CA GLU A 10 1.18 2.55 -3.80
C GLU A 10 2.09 3.75 -3.95
N ARG A 11 2.04 4.35 -5.14
CA ARG A 11 2.77 5.57 -5.49
C ARG A 11 1.77 6.55 -6.07
N GLY A 12 1.86 7.80 -5.64
CA GLY A 12 0.93 8.83 -6.07
C GLY A 12 1.53 10.22 -5.91
N LYS A 13 0.67 11.22 -6.07
CA LYS A 13 1.03 12.62 -5.84
C LYS A 13 0.08 13.22 -4.83
N VAL A 14 0.65 13.84 -3.80
CA VAL A 14 -0.08 14.58 -2.76
C VAL A 14 0.35 16.04 -2.86
N GLY A 15 -0.59 16.92 -3.23
CA GLY A 15 -0.30 18.35 -3.41
C GLY A 15 0.77 18.62 -4.48
N GLY A 16 0.81 17.81 -5.54
CA GLY A 16 1.80 17.93 -6.63
C GLY A 16 3.18 17.33 -6.33
N LYS A 17 3.43 16.87 -5.09
CA LYS A 17 4.67 16.19 -4.71
C LYS A 17 4.49 14.68 -4.78
N ASP A 18 5.49 13.97 -5.30
CA ASP A 18 5.49 12.51 -5.30
C ASP A 18 5.50 11.98 -3.85
N ALA A 19 4.70 10.96 -3.63
CA ALA A 19 4.58 10.27 -2.35
C ALA A 19 4.36 8.78 -2.59
N TRP A 20 4.75 7.98 -1.62
CA TRP A 20 4.55 6.54 -1.61
C TRP A 20 3.94 6.11 -0.28
N CYS A 21 3.18 5.02 -0.31
CA CYS A 21 2.68 4.38 0.89
C CYS A 21 2.61 2.86 0.75
N TYR A 22 2.97 2.18 1.83
CA TYR A 22 2.78 0.75 1.99
C TYR A 22 1.47 0.47 2.69
N ILE A 23 0.68 -0.43 2.12
CA ILE A 23 -0.62 -0.81 2.64
C ILE A 23 -0.66 -2.31 2.88
N LYS A 24 -1.08 -2.67 4.08
CA LYS A 24 -1.33 -4.04 4.51
C LYS A 24 -2.78 -4.39 4.21
N VAL A 25 -2.98 -5.22 3.19
CA VAL A 25 -4.30 -5.67 2.75
C VAL A 25 -4.52 -7.12 3.22
N PRO A 26 -5.59 -7.41 3.96
CA PRO A 26 -5.97 -8.79 4.27
C PRO A 26 -6.16 -9.62 3.01
N LYS A 27 -5.70 -10.88 2.97
CA LYS A 27 -5.73 -11.72 1.76
C LYS A 27 -7.13 -11.87 1.15
N ILE A 28 -8.18 -11.82 1.98
CA ILE A 28 -9.58 -11.84 1.55
C ILE A 28 -10.01 -10.56 0.78
N LYS A 29 -9.37 -9.42 1.05
CA LYS A 29 -9.61 -8.14 0.39
C LYS A 29 -8.67 -7.86 -0.78
N VAL A 30 -7.62 -8.68 -0.97
CA VAL A 30 -6.71 -8.58 -2.13
C VAL A 30 -7.42 -8.58 -3.48
N PRO A 31 -8.37 -9.48 -3.78
CA PRO A 31 -9.06 -9.44 -5.08
C PRO A 31 -9.88 -8.16 -5.28
N LEU A 32 -10.43 -7.59 -4.21
CA LEU A 32 -11.13 -6.30 -4.26
C LEU A 32 -10.16 -5.13 -4.49
N TYR A 33 -8.98 -5.21 -3.89
CA TYR A 33 -7.92 -4.22 -4.04
C TYR A 33 -7.30 -4.20 -5.45
N LEU A 34 -7.06 -5.39 -6.02
CA LEU A 34 -6.46 -5.53 -7.35
C LEU A 34 -7.43 -5.31 -8.50
N ASN A 35 -8.73 -5.29 -8.24
CA ASN A 35 -9.75 -5.14 -9.28
C ASN A 35 -10.65 -3.92 -9.02
N PRO A 36 -10.10 -2.68 -9.02
CA PRO A 36 -10.92 -1.50 -8.91
C PRO A 36 -11.78 -1.36 -10.16
N ARG A 37 -13.03 -0.96 -9.98
CA ARG A 37 -13.89 -0.58 -11.12
C ARG A 37 -13.24 0.59 -11.85
N LYS A 38 -13.24 0.55 -13.19
CA LYS A 38 -12.74 1.65 -14.04
C LYS A 38 -13.35 2.98 -13.57
N GLY A 39 -12.52 3.89 -13.05
CA GLY A 39 -12.93 5.22 -12.59
C GLY A 39 -12.98 5.41 -11.07
N GLU A 40 -12.84 4.34 -10.27
CA GLU A 40 -12.73 4.48 -8.82
C GLU A 40 -11.32 4.91 -8.42
N LYS A 41 -11.20 6.02 -7.68
CA LYS A 41 -9.97 6.33 -6.96
C LYS A 41 -9.83 5.27 -5.87
N ILE A 42 -8.90 4.33 -6.06
CA ILE A 42 -8.55 3.35 -5.02
C ILE A 42 -8.13 4.15 -3.80
N ASN A 43 -8.96 4.14 -2.76
CA ASN A 43 -8.54 4.64 -1.46
C ASN A 43 -7.97 3.45 -0.69
N PRO A 44 -6.65 3.38 -0.47
CA PRO A 44 -6.04 2.21 0.14
C PRO A 44 -6.57 1.90 1.54
N GLN A 45 -7.02 2.94 2.27
CA GLN A 45 -7.62 2.82 3.59
C GLN A 45 -8.95 2.03 3.60
N ASN A 46 -9.65 1.95 2.47
CA ASN A 46 -10.89 1.18 2.36
C ASN A 46 -10.64 -0.34 2.33
N TYR A 47 -9.45 -0.74 1.86
CA TYR A 47 -9.10 -2.15 1.64
C TYR A 47 -8.15 -2.69 2.71
N GLY A 48 -7.32 -1.84 3.30
CA GLY A 48 -6.30 -2.24 4.26
C GLY A 48 -5.83 -1.10 5.16
N GLU A 49 -4.77 -1.38 5.90
CA GLU A 49 -4.15 -0.43 6.82
C GLU A 49 -2.88 0.14 6.18
N VAL A 50 -2.73 1.47 6.17
CA VAL A 50 -1.48 2.09 5.76
C VAL A 50 -0.47 1.90 6.87
N ILE A 51 0.58 1.12 6.60
CA ILE A 51 1.61 0.79 7.60
C ILE A 51 2.77 1.77 7.58
N LEU A 52 3.06 2.36 6.41
CA LEU A 52 4.13 3.32 6.25
C LEU A 52 3.85 4.23 5.06
N SER A 53 4.25 5.47 5.14
CA SER A 53 4.16 6.43 4.04
C SER A 53 5.34 7.38 4.08
N GLY A 54 5.72 7.88 2.92
CA GLY A 54 6.78 8.87 2.80
C GLY A 54 6.69 9.68 1.52
N TRP A 55 7.52 10.71 1.47
CA TRP A 55 7.67 11.57 0.31
C TRP A 55 8.70 11.00 -0.66
N GLY A 56 8.57 11.37 -1.93
CA GLY A 56 9.42 10.93 -3.01
C GLY A 56 8.74 9.94 -3.95
N LYS A 57 9.44 9.60 -5.04
CA LYS A 57 8.91 8.69 -6.07
C LYS A 57 8.87 7.24 -5.61
N ASN A 58 9.90 6.83 -4.86
CA ASN A 58 10.09 5.48 -4.35
C ASN A 58 10.49 5.52 -2.87
N PRO A 59 10.16 4.48 -2.10
CA PRO A 59 10.68 4.31 -0.75
C PRO A 59 12.20 4.13 -0.74
N PRO A 60 12.89 4.57 0.33
CA PRO A 60 14.31 4.26 0.54
C PRO A 60 14.54 2.75 0.69
N LEU A 61 15.73 2.28 0.32
CA LEU A 61 16.14 0.87 0.47
C LEU A 61 15.95 0.35 1.90
N GLU A 62 16.32 1.14 2.91
CA GLU A 62 16.14 0.78 4.33
C GLU A 62 14.68 0.45 4.67
N ILE A 63 13.74 1.20 4.08
CA ILE A 63 12.31 0.97 4.26
C ILE A 63 11.88 -0.32 3.55
N GLU A 64 12.37 -0.56 2.32
CA GLU A 64 12.04 -1.79 1.60
C GLU A 64 12.52 -3.03 2.36
N GLU A 65 13.72 -2.98 2.93
CA GLU A 65 14.28 -4.05 3.75
C GLU A 65 13.50 -4.25 5.05
N LEU A 66 13.11 -3.16 5.71
CA LEU A 66 12.27 -3.21 6.92
C LEU A 66 10.93 -3.91 6.64
N ILE A 67 10.27 -3.57 5.53
CA ILE A 67 9.00 -4.18 5.13
C ILE A 67 9.17 -5.66 4.82
N LYS A 68 10.18 -6.03 4.02
CA LYS A 68 10.48 -7.43 3.68
C LYS A 68 10.81 -8.29 4.89
N ARG A 69 11.43 -7.71 5.93
CA ARG A 69 11.77 -8.44 7.15
C ARG A 69 10.58 -8.60 8.10
N LYS A 70 9.67 -7.63 8.13
CA LYS A 70 8.59 -7.55 9.12
C LYS A 70 7.29 -8.21 8.66
N TYR A 71 7.08 -8.37 7.34
CA TYR A 71 5.84 -8.86 6.73
C TYR A 71 6.10 -9.87 5.62
#